data_AF-A0A4Y2H7I4-F1
#
_entry.id   AF-A0A4Y2H7I4-F1
#
_cell.length_a   1.000
_cell.length_b   1.000
_cell.length_c   1.000
_cell.angle_alpha   90.00
_cell.angle_beta   90.00
_cell.angle_gamma   90.00
#
_symmetry.space_group_name_H-M   'P 1'
#
loop_
_entity.id
_entity.type
_entity.pdbx_description
1 polymer ?
#
loop_
_entity_poly.entity_id
_entity_poly.type
_entity_poly.pdbx_seq_one_letter_code
_entity_poly.pdbx_strand_id
1 'polypeptide(L)'
;MKKKKLWLQGRKIADRDLKNSIGIWACKLGPIGRRISDIRDRLKFPNYLSYRTDRLTHRGGGTGILIRNSIDHHPTLIASTTFENTTIELHLPDSTPITISSIYRPPYGSISTLELNNIFNSNSKCIAVDDFNAKYRAWSSGTWNSNGTIIHDYICNNSLILLAPCEPTHFLNHSNNPSTLHFLILKNFSSGDANSINALSSDHNPVSFEIDINVNLPAISRIIKTTNWSKFKQIISTCLPGYPNIQNIKDIDEAITKLNNAILTAINLAFRSKLINGNYRKLPPNIVKKITLRNQIRKRRQQTYDPRYRRTANRLTNQIRREIRDYDQESWKKWLMSLNQEDNSIYIAARKFSRKYIQIPPILDTNGNYRPISLLSNIGKNSDDTAILAQGSTINYVIHTLQKGLNNIEKWCTLWRVAINTDKTHAVMFRKGTSRKELKTLSFFDEDLTWDKEVKYLGLILDDKLTFRSHLKYNTEKFWAKVHLLIPLIGRRSPLTLENKLLLFKQVLRPIFTYVAQIWGLAAFSNRKKAQILQNKILRIIVNHSLNL
;
A
#
# COMPACT_ATOMS: atom_id res chain seq x y z
N MET A 1 2.79 -29.75 -21.43
CA MET A 1 3.56 -29.19 -20.30
C MET A 1 3.73 -27.69 -20.49
N LYS A 2 3.10 -26.84 -19.65
CA LYS A 2 3.30 -25.39 -19.71
C LYS A 2 4.48 -25.02 -18.81
N LYS A 3 5.65 -24.72 -19.40
CA LYS A 3 6.81 -24.13 -18.71
C LYS A 3 6.35 -22.91 -17.92
N LYS A 4 6.61 -22.86 -16.61
CA LYS A 4 6.29 -21.68 -15.78
C LYS A 4 7.57 -21.11 -15.20
N LYS A 5 7.79 -19.82 -15.47
CA LYS A 5 9.05 -19.13 -15.23
C LYS A 5 9.13 -18.62 -13.79
N LEU A 6 10.29 -18.75 -13.15
CA LEU A 6 10.68 -17.98 -11.97
C LEU A 6 11.58 -16.82 -12.44
N TRP A 7 11.69 -15.70 -11.71
CA TRP A 7 12.42 -14.50 -12.18
C TRP A 7 13.25 -13.86 -11.06
N LEU A 8 14.45 -14.37 -10.78
CA LEU A 8 15.29 -13.89 -9.68
C LEU A 8 16.32 -12.83 -10.16
N GLN A 9 15.94 -11.55 -10.17
CA GLN A 9 16.82 -10.44 -10.63
C GLN A 9 17.67 -9.80 -9.51
N GLY A 10 19.00 -9.90 -9.66
CA GLY A 10 19.96 -9.10 -8.92
C GLY A 10 19.91 -7.61 -9.30
N ARG A 11 19.59 -6.76 -8.31
CA ARG A 11 19.64 -5.28 -8.24
C ARG A 11 18.85 -4.43 -9.26
N LYS A 12 18.06 -3.50 -8.68
CA LYS A 12 17.29 -2.37 -9.25
C LYS A 12 16.09 -2.74 -10.14
N ILE A 13 14.90 -2.68 -9.55
CA ILE A 13 13.64 -2.91 -10.25
C ILE A 13 13.36 -1.76 -11.21
N ALA A 14 13.28 -2.07 -12.51
CA ALA A 14 12.54 -1.23 -13.46
C ALA A 14 11.14 -1.81 -13.60
N ASP A 15 10.13 -0.95 -13.44
CA ASP A 15 8.68 -1.21 -13.39
C ASP A 15 8.08 -1.99 -14.59
N ARG A 16 8.90 -2.37 -15.57
CA ARG A 16 8.46 -2.78 -16.92
C ARG A 16 8.51 -4.27 -17.21
N ASP A 17 9.24 -5.07 -16.43
CA ASP A 17 9.53 -6.47 -16.77
C ASP A 17 8.72 -7.49 -15.95
N LEU A 18 7.70 -7.05 -15.19
CA LEU A 18 6.84 -7.89 -14.33
C LEU A 18 5.80 -8.74 -15.11
N LYS A 19 6.19 -9.42 -16.20
CA LYS A 19 5.30 -10.24 -17.03
C LYS A 19 5.00 -11.62 -16.42
N ASN A 20 3.70 -11.91 -16.27
CA ASN A 20 2.97 -13.20 -16.30
C ASN A 20 3.64 -14.53 -15.92
N SER A 21 4.55 -14.53 -14.95
CA SER A 21 5.18 -15.76 -14.44
C SER A 21 5.26 -15.74 -12.92
N ILE A 22 5.59 -16.89 -12.31
CA ILE A 22 5.59 -17.14 -10.85
C ILE A 22 6.66 -16.21 -10.26
N GLY A 23 6.25 -15.00 -9.89
CA GLY A 23 7.18 -13.89 -9.72
C GLY A 23 7.78 -13.88 -8.32
N ILE A 24 8.97 -14.43 -8.17
CA ILE A 24 9.82 -14.29 -6.97
C ILE A 24 11.09 -13.57 -7.41
N TRP A 25 11.40 -12.45 -6.76
CA TRP A 25 12.57 -11.61 -7.04
C TRP A 25 13.48 -11.60 -5.82
N ALA A 26 14.72 -12.03 -5.96
CA ALA A 26 15.74 -11.97 -4.92
C ALA A 26 16.75 -10.88 -5.28
N CYS A 27 17.08 -9.98 -4.35
CA CYS A 27 18.04 -8.93 -4.63
C CYS A 27 18.82 -8.45 -3.41
N LYS A 28 20.07 -8.06 -3.66
CA LYS A 28 20.87 -7.23 -2.78
C LYS A 28 20.33 -5.81 -2.67
N LEU A 29 20.11 -5.36 -1.44
CA LEU A 29 19.64 -4.02 -1.14
C LEU A 29 20.75 -2.96 -1.35
N GLY A 30 20.32 -1.76 -1.75
CA GLY A 30 21.23 -0.61 -1.95
C GLY A 30 21.56 0.08 -0.63
N PRO A 31 22.59 0.95 -0.58
CA PRO A 31 22.89 1.74 0.61
C PRO A 31 21.68 2.60 1.00
N ILE A 32 21.09 2.29 2.15
CA ILE A 32 20.12 3.15 2.81
C ILE A 32 20.91 4.35 3.32
N GLY A 33 20.61 5.55 2.82
CA GLY A 33 21.20 6.77 3.37
C GLY A 33 20.88 6.86 4.88
N ARG A 34 21.89 7.13 5.71
CA ARG A 34 21.66 7.50 7.12
C ARG A 34 20.62 8.62 7.13
N ARG A 35 19.46 8.39 7.78
CA ARG A 35 18.22 9.21 7.80
C ARG A 35 17.10 8.80 6.84
N ILE A 36 16.74 7.52 6.84
CA ILE A 36 15.33 7.12 6.73
C ILE A 36 14.94 6.58 8.10
N SER A 37 14.50 7.46 8.99
CA SER A 37 14.12 7.16 10.38
C SER A 37 12.71 6.58 10.47
N ASP A 38 12.24 5.86 9.46
CA ASP A 38 10.89 5.30 9.48
C ASP A 38 10.91 3.89 8.89
N ILE A 39 10.53 2.92 9.73
CA ILE A 39 10.12 1.53 9.42
C ILE A 39 9.03 1.47 8.30
N ARG A 40 8.61 2.62 7.77
CA ARG A 40 7.51 2.83 6.83
C ARG A 40 7.91 2.88 5.35
N ASP A 41 9.20 3.01 5.01
CA ASP A 41 9.67 2.96 3.61
C ASP A 41 9.84 1.50 3.14
N ARG A 42 8.73 0.76 3.15
CA ARG A 42 8.63 -0.59 2.58
C ARG A 42 8.72 -0.50 1.05
N LEU A 43 9.51 -1.37 0.42
CA LEU A 43 9.46 -1.66 -1.02
C LEU A 43 8.06 -2.22 -1.36
N LYS A 44 7.08 -1.34 -1.61
CA LYS A 44 5.69 -1.72 -1.89
C LYS A 44 5.48 -1.85 -3.39
N PHE A 45 5.45 -3.08 -3.87
CA PHE A 45 5.01 -3.38 -5.22
C PHE A 45 3.57 -3.90 -5.18
N PRO A 46 2.64 -3.32 -5.95
CA PRO A 46 1.29 -3.84 -6.03
C PRO A 46 1.29 -5.33 -6.39
N ASN A 47 0.55 -6.14 -5.63
CA ASN A 47 0.45 -7.61 -5.77
C ASN A 47 1.66 -8.42 -5.28
N TYR A 48 2.66 -7.79 -4.66
CA TYR A 48 3.81 -8.48 -4.08
C TYR A 48 3.96 -8.18 -2.60
N LEU A 49 4.42 -9.17 -1.86
CA LEU A 49 4.87 -9.06 -0.49
C LEU A 49 6.39 -8.99 -0.49
N SER A 50 6.94 -8.12 0.37
CA SER A 50 8.38 -7.87 0.47
C SER A 50 8.92 -8.40 1.78
N TYR A 51 9.86 -9.32 1.72
CA TYR A 51 10.71 -9.76 2.83
C TYR A 51 12.08 -9.13 2.68
N ARG A 52 12.69 -8.74 3.79
CA ARG A 52 14.01 -8.10 3.78
C ARG A 52 14.77 -8.38 5.06
N THR A 53 16.08 -8.49 4.89
CA THR A 53 17.05 -8.48 5.98
C THR A 53 18.01 -7.32 5.73
N ASP A 54 18.03 -6.34 6.63
CA ASP A 54 18.81 -5.12 6.48
C ASP A 54 20.12 -5.19 7.25
N ARG A 55 21.21 -4.73 6.62
CA ARG A 55 22.48 -4.49 7.33
C ARG A 55 22.35 -3.24 8.21
N LEU A 56 22.57 -3.41 9.51
CA LEU A 56 22.46 -2.33 10.49
C LEU A 56 23.77 -1.55 10.71
N THR A 57 24.92 -2.14 10.37
CA THR A 57 26.25 -1.63 10.76
C THR A 57 26.83 -0.57 9.81
N HIS A 58 26.74 -0.78 8.50
CA HIS A 58 27.36 0.10 7.49
C HIS A 58 26.48 0.33 6.26
N ARG A 59 26.84 1.35 5.46
CA ARG A 59 26.12 1.67 4.21
C ARG A 59 26.36 0.60 3.15
N GLY A 60 25.28 0.03 2.63
CA GLY A 60 25.29 -0.96 1.54
C GLY A 60 25.37 -2.38 2.08
N GLY A 61 24.56 -3.27 1.50
CA GLY A 61 24.26 -4.59 2.05
C GLY A 61 22.75 -4.77 2.25
N GLY A 62 22.38 -5.90 2.80
CA GLY A 62 21.01 -6.39 2.94
C GLY A 62 20.57 -7.22 1.74
N THR A 63 19.59 -8.08 1.99
CA THR A 63 18.93 -8.93 1.00
C THR A 63 17.42 -8.71 1.07
N GLY A 64 16.72 -9.03 -0.01
CA GLY A 64 15.27 -8.96 -0.02
C GLY A 64 14.65 -9.87 -1.06
N ILE A 65 13.47 -10.39 -0.71
CA ILE A 65 12.64 -11.22 -1.58
C ILE A 65 11.31 -10.51 -1.83
N LEU A 66 10.93 -10.34 -3.09
CA LEU A 66 9.57 -9.96 -3.49
C LEU A 66 8.86 -11.15 -4.07
N ILE A 67 7.70 -11.50 -3.52
CA ILE A 67 6.91 -12.64 -3.97
C ILE A 67 5.46 -12.23 -4.19
N ARG A 68 4.83 -12.76 -5.24
CA ARG A 68 3.41 -12.47 -5.52
C ARG A 68 2.53 -12.92 -4.34
N ASN A 69 1.60 -12.06 -3.92
CA ASN A 69 0.63 -12.34 -2.84
C ASN A 69 -0.27 -13.55 -3.10
N SER A 70 -0.31 -14.04 -4.34
CA SER A 70 -1.14 -15.15 -4.77
C SER A 70 -0.49 -16.52 -4.59
N ILE A 71 0.80 -16.53 -4.25
CA ILE A 71 1.55 -17.75 -3.93
C ILE A 71 1.51 -17.87 -2.41
N ASP A 72 1.26 -19.06 -1.87
CA ASP A 72 1.30 -19.25 -0.43
C ASP A 72 2.74 -19.38 0.06
N HIS A 73 3.09 -18.61 1.09
CA HIS A 73 4.46 -18.47 1.57
C HIS A 73 4.53 -17.76 2.92
N HIS A 74 5.61 -18.03 3.66
CA HIS A 74 5.92 -17.32 4.91
C HIS A 74 7.43 -17.11 5.06
N PRO A 75 7.88 -16.14 5.87
CA PRO A 75 9.30 -15.97 6.17
C PRO A 75 9.79 -17.13 7.05
N THR A 76 11.06 -17.50 6.87
CA THR A 76 11.76 -18.46 7.73
C THR A 76 13.06 -17.83 8.19
N LEU A 77 13.32 -17.86 9.49
CA LEU A 77 14.52 -17.26 10.06
C LEU A 77 15.67 -18.26 10.02
N ILE A 78 16.50 -18.17 9.00
CA ILE A 78 17.79 -18.87 8.94
C ILE A 78 18.86 -17.79 9.07
N ALA A 79 19.52 -17.71 10.23
CA ALA A 79 20.58 -16.75 10.46
C ALA A 79 21.92 -17.24 9.91
N SER A 80 22.72 -16.31 9.40
CA SER A 80 24.11 -16.55 8.98
C SER A 80 24.98 -15.39 9.46
N THR A 81 26.19 -15.72 9.91
CA THR A 81 27.22 -14.74 10.25
C THR A 81 28.19 -14.52 9.10
N THR A 82 28.32 -15.50 8.19
CA THR A 82 29.21 -15.41 7.05
C THR A 82 28.58 -14.73 5.84
N PHE A 83 27.26 -14.75 5.66
CA PHE A 83 26.59 -14.04 4.58
C PHE A 83 25.27 -13.42 5.05
N GLU A 84 24.76 -12.47 4.29
CA GLU A 84 23.45 -11.89 4.54
C GLU A 84 22.41 -12.65 3.77
N ASN A 85 21.29 -12.96 4.39
CA ASN A 85 20.23 -13.69 3.72
C ASN A 85 18.83 -13.27 4.14
N THR A 86 17.90 -13.43 3.21
CA THR A 86 16.46 -13.36 3.43
C THR A 86 15.90 -14.67 2.94
N THR A 87 15.21 -15.39 3.81
CA THR A 87 14.70 -16.73 3.50
C THR A 87 13.19 -16.78 3.66
N ILE A 88 12.53 -17.42 2.69
CA ILE A 88 11.10 -17.71 2.72
C ILE A 88 10.89 -19.19 2.44
N GLU A 89 9.78 -19.72 2.92
CA GLU A 89 9.27 -21.03 2.54
C GLU A 89 8.03 -20.86 1.67
N LEU A 90 7.98 -21.59 0.55
CA LEU A 90 6.83 -21.65 -0.34
C LEU A 90 6.02 -22.90 -0.11
N HIS A 91 4.70 -22.74 -0.11
CA HIS A 91 3.74 -23.83 -0.10
C HIS A 91 3.02 -23.84 -1.45
N LEU A 92 3.34 -24.83 -2.28
CA LEU A 92 2.68 -25.03 -3.58
C LEU A 92 1.68 -26.19 -3.45
N PRO A 93 0.50 -26.12 -4.10
CA PRO A 93 -0.45 -27.23 -4.11
C PRO A 93 0.22 -28.51 -4.60
N ASP A 94 -0.02 -29.62 -3.90
CA ASP A 94 0.49 -30.95 -4.26
C ASP A 94 2.03 -31.03 -4.40
N SER A 95 2.77 -30.17 -3.69
CA SER A 95 4.24 -30.17 -3.67
C SER A 95 4.78 -30.12 -2.26
N THR A 96 5.99 -30.67 -2.06
CA THR A 96 6.74 -30.44 -0.84
C THR A 96 7.10 -28.95 -0.70
N PRO A 97 7.19 -28.42 0.53
CA PRO A 97 7.62 -27.05 0.76
C PRO A 97 8.98 -26.76 0.12
N ILE A 98 9.12 -25.56 -0.43
CA ILE A 98 10.35 -25.11 -1.10
C ILE A 98 10.95 -23.96 -0.30
N THR A 99 12.16 -24.13 0.22
CA THR A 99 12.92 -23.02 0.81
C THR A 99 13.61 -22.20 -0.28
N ILE A 100 13.42 -20.88 -0.26
CA ILE A 100 14.14 -19.93 -1.11
C ILE A 100 14.91 -18.95 -0.25
N SER A 101 16.22 -18.87 -0.47
CA SER A 101 17.13 -17.96 0.22
C SER A 101 17.81 -17.02 -0.78
N SER A 102 17.59 -15.71 -0.63
CA SER A 102 18.39 -14.68 -1.29
C SER A 102 19.63 -14.43 -0.46
N ILE A 103 20.81 -14.64 -1.05
CA ILE A 103 22.10 -14.55 -0.36
C ILE A 103 22.92 -13.40 -0.93
N TYR A 104 23.49 -12.59 -0.05
CA TYR A 104 24.53 -11.65 -0.39
C TYR A 104 25.75 -11.86 0.49
N ARG A 105 26.88 -12.23 -0.13
CA ARG A 105 28.17 -12.28 0.56
C ARG A 105 29.01 -11.06 0.21
N PRO A 106 29.44 -10.24 1.20
CA PRO A 106 30.43 -9.18 0.97
C PRO A 106 31.71 -9.67 0.29
N PRO A 107 32.37 -8.83 -0.53
CA PRO A 107 33.57 -9.24 -1.26
C PRO A 107 34.74 -9.62 -0.35
N TYR A 108 34.75 -9.11 0.89
CA TYR A 108 35.74 -9.43 1.90
C TYR A 108 35.18 -10.47 2.87
N GLY A 109 35.77 -11.67 2.83
CA GLY A 109 35.56 -12.74 3.80
C GLY A 109 35.07 -14.06 3.20
N SER A 110 35.19 -15.12 3.99
CA SER A 110 34.88 -16.50 3.58
C SER A 110 33.41 -16.87 3.79
N ILE A 111 32.87 -17.78 2.98
CA ILE A 111 31.58 -18.45 3.21
C ILE A 111 31.81 -19.72 4.04
N SER A 112 30.94 -19.98 5.02
CA SER A 112 30.96 -21.24 5.78
C SER A 112 30.02 -22.27 5.14
N THR A 113 30.54 -23.46 4.86
CA THR A 113 29.74 -24.60 4.39
C THR A 113 28.76 -25.10 5.45
N LEU A 114 29.09 -24.95 6.74
CA LEU A 114 28.18 -25.26 7.84
C LEU A 114 26.94 -24.36 7.83
N GLU A 115 27.11 -23.07 7.53
CA GLU A 115 25.98 -22.16 7.41
C GLU A 115 25.18 -22.37 6.11
N LEU A 116 25.82 -22.84 5.03
CA LEU A 116 25.11 -23.29 3.83
C LEU A 116 24.23 -24.52 4.12
N ASN A 117 24.69 -25.44 4.98
CA ASN A 117 23.89 -26.59 5.41
C ASN A 117 22.60 -26.15 6.11
N ASN A 118 22.61 -25.05 6.87
CA ASN A 118 21.38 -24.54 7.50
C ASN A 118 20.30 -24.21 6.46
N ILE A 119 20.69 -23.79 5.24
CA ILE A 119 19.75 -23.53 4.14
C ILE A 119 19.42 -24.82 3.39
N PHE A 120 20.41 -25.61 2.98
CA PHE A 120 20.14 -26.78 2.13
C PHE A 120 19.58 -27.98 2.88
N ASN A 121 19.69 -28.02 4.21
CA ASN A 121 19.09 -29.07 5.05
C ASN A 121 17.76 -28.63 5.68
N SER A 122 17.31 -27.39 5.48
CA SER A 122 16.04 -26.92 6.05
C SER A 122 14.83 -27.63 5.44
N ASN A 123 14.91 -28.02 4.17
CA ASN A 123 13.83 -28.69 3.45
C ASN A 123 14.35 -29.65 2.39
N SER A 124 13.45 -30.52 1.93
CA SER A 124 13.75 -31.45 0.83
C SER A 124 14.05 -30.73 -0.48
N LYS A 125 13.41 -29.58 -0.75
CA LYS A 125 13.69 -28.72 -1.91
C LYS A 125 14.16 -27.35 -1.45
N CYS A 126 15.36 -26.96 -1.89
CA CYS A 126 15.99 -25.73 -1.48
C CYS A 126 16.60 -24.98 -2.66
N ILE A 127 16.50 -23.66 -2.62
CA ILE A 127 17.00 -22.74 -3.64
C ILE A 127 17.82 -21.64 -2.94
N ALA A 128 19.06 -21.44 -3.36
CA ALA A 128 19.88 -20.30 -2.94
C ALA A 128 20.33 -19.49 -4.16
N VAL A 129 20.18 -18.17 -4.10
CA VAL A 129 20.39 -17.29 -5.27
C VAL A 129 20.98 -15.93 -4.87
N ASP A 130 21.51 -15.22 -5.87
CA ASP A 130 21.95 -13.81 -5.87
C ASP A 130 23.49 -13.68 -5.83
N ASP A 131 24.04 -12.70 -5.10
CA ASP A 131 25.45 -12.29 -5.21
C ASP A 131 26.32 -12.95 -4.12
N PHE A 132 26.85 -14.13 -4.43
CA PHE A 132 27.78 -14.86 -3.55
C PHE A 132 29.20 -14.27 -3.53
N ASN A 133 29.51 -13.28 -4.39
CA ASN A 133 30.87 -12.81 -4.65
C ASN A 133 31.90 -13.95 -4.87
N ALA A 134 31.45 -15.07 -5.44
CA ALA A 134 32.24 -16.27 -5.67
C ALA A 134 32.52 -16.47 -7.16
N LYS A 135 33.78 -16.75 -7.50
CA LYS A 135 34.24 -16.92 -8.88
C LYS A 135 34.91 -18.27 -9.01
N TYR A 136 34.50 -19.03 -10.01
CA TYR A 136 35.14 -20.30 -10.34
C TYR A 136 35.04 -20.54 -11.85
N ARG A 137 35.99 -21.30 -12.40
CA ARG A 137 36.16 -21.48 -13.85
C ARG A 137 34.91 -22.07 -14.53
N ALA A 138 34.10 -22.84 -13.81
CA ALA A 138 32.88 -23.45 -14.34
C ALA A 138 31.75 -22.44 -14.65
N TRP A 139 31.70 -21.28 -13.99
CA TRP A 139 30.64 -20.28 -14.21
C TRP A 139 31.15 -18.85 -14.47
N SER A 140 32.39 -18.54 -14.10
CA SER A 140 33.01 -17.24 -14.28
C SER A 140 34.31 -17.41 -15.07
N SER A 141 34.21 -17.23 -16.39
CA SER A 141 35.34 -17.45 -17.31
C SER A 141 36.59 -16.67 -16.89
N GLY A 142 37.75 -17.34 -16.89
CA GLY A 142 39.06 -16.74 -16.62
C GLY A 142 39.28 -16.18 -15.22
N THR A 143 38.39 -16.42 -14.26
CA THR A 143 38.50 -15.86 -12.89
C THR A 143 38.14 -16.87 -11.82
N TRP A 144 38.89 -16.88 -10.72
CA TRP A 144 38.58 -17.72 -9.55
C TRP A 144 38.90 -17.01 -8.23
N ASN A 145 38.27 -17.43 -7.13
CA ASN A 145 38.61 -17.03 -5.77
C ASN A 145 38.30 -18.16 -4.77
N SER A 146 38.73 -18.00 -3.51
CA SER A 146 38.54 -19.00 -2.44
C SER A 146 37.06 -19.36 -2.23
N ASN A 147 36.17 -18.36 -2.20
CA ASN A 147 34.73 -18.61 -2.08
C ASN A 147 34.17 -19.42 -3.25
N GLY A 148 34.71 -19.25 -4.46
CA GLY A 148 34.33 -20.05 -5.62
C GLY A 148 34.74 -21.51 -5.48
N THR A 149 35.95 -21.78 -4.99
CA THR A 149 36.38 -23.15 -4.66
C THR A 149 35.49 -23.77 -3.60
N ILE A 150 35.24 -23.06 -2.49
CA ILE A 150 34.35 -23.53 -1.40
C ILE A 150 32.96 -23.90 -1.93
N ILE A 151 32.34 -23.02 -2.73
CA ILE A 151 31.01 -23.26 -3.28
C ILE A 151 31.03 -24.41 -4.29
N HIS A 152 32.03 -24.48 -5.16
CA HIS A 152 32.16 -25.56 -6.13
C HIS A 152 32.23 -26.92 -5.43
N ASP A 153 33.14 -27.06 -4.46
CA ASP A 153 33.34 -28.30 -3.74
C ASP A 153 32.09 -28.67 -2.93
N TYR A 154 31.43 -27.68 -2.33
CA TYR A 154 30.16 -27.88 -1.64
C TYR A 154 29.05 -28.41 -2.56
N ILE A 155 28.93 -27.86 -3.78
CA ILE A 155 27.95 -28.31 -4.77
C ILE A 155 28.23 -29.76 -5.18
N CYS A 156 29.49 -30.09 -5.47
CA CYS A 156 29.91 -31.45 -5.84
C CYS A 156 29.64 -32.45 -4.71
N ASN A 157 30.00 -32.11 -3.48
CA ASN A 157 29.89 -33.02 -2.33
C ASN A 157 28.44 -33.27 -1.88
N ASN A 158 27.50 -32.38 -2.22
CA ASN A 158 26.09 -32.47 -1.81
C ASN A 158 25.13 -32.74 -2.97
N SER A 159 25.67 -33.11 -4.15
CA SER A 159 24.88 -33.40 -5.36
C SER A 159 23.89 -32.29 -5.73
N LEU A 160 24.34 -31.04 -5.64
CA LEU A 160 23.54 -29.85 -5.96
C LEU A 160 23.70 -29.47 -7.43
N ILE A 161 22.74 -28.71 -7.97
CA ILE A 161 22.77 -28.21 -9.34
C ILE A 161 23.09 -26.72 -9.33
N LEU A 162 24.07 -26.32 -10.15
CA LEU A 162 24.39 -24.92 -10.41
C LEU A 162 23.74 -24.47 -11.72
N LEU A 163 22.98 -23.37 -11.65
CA LEU A 163 22.51 -22.64 -12.83
C LEU A 163 23.19 -21.27 -12.87
N ALA A 164 23.98 -21.03 -13.91
CA ALA A 164 24.64 -19.76 -14.15
C ALA A 164 24.46 -19.32 -15.61
N PRO A 165 24.28 -18.02 -15.89
CA PRO A 165 24.18 -17.55 -17.26
C PRO A 165 25.54 -17.64 -17.98
N CYS A 166 25.54 -17.96 -19.27
CA CYS A 166 26.75 -17.99 -20.09
C CYS A 166 27.39 -16.60 -20.27
N GLU A 167 26.58 -15.54 -20.21
CA GLU A 167 27.05 -14.16 -20.30
C GLU A 167 27.43 -13.61 -18.92
N PRO A 168 28.54 -12.85 -18.79
CA PRO A 168 28.92 -12.25 -17.52
C PRO A 168 27.83 -11.34 -16.94
N THR A 169 27.79 -11.28 -15.60
CA THR A 169 26.74 -10.55 -14.86
C THR A 169 27.28 -9.33 -14.11
N HIS A 170 28.58 -9.12 -14.10
CA HIS A 170 29.23 -7.98 -13.46
C HIS A 170 30.34 -7.42 -14.35
N PHE A 171 30.28 -6.10 -14.60
CA PHE A 171 31.19 -5.37 -15.48
C PHE A 171 31.77 -4.16 -14.74
N LEU A 172 33.04 -4.26 -14.32
CA LEU A 172 33.73 -3.17 -13.65
C LEU A 172 33.88 -1.94 -14.57
N ASN A 173 33.88 -0.77 -13.95
CA ASN A 173 34.03 0.50 -14.68
C ASN A 173 35.44 0.74 -15.21
N HIS A 174 36.45 0.10 -14.60
CA HIS A 174 37.87 0.37 -14.82
C HIS A 174 38.66 -0.89 -15.21
N SER A 175 38.00 -2.03 -15.42
CA SER A 175 38.66 -3.30 -15.74
C SER A 175 37.90 -4.02 -16.86
N ASN A 176 38.67 -4.65 -17.75
CA ASN A 176 38.16 -5.49 -18.82
C ASN A 176 37.96 -6.96 -18.39
N ASN A 177 37.91 -7.22 -17.08
CA ASN A 177 37.69 -8.55 -16.52
C ASN A 177 36.25 -8.68 -16.03
N PRO A 178 35.28 -9.00 -16.90
CA PRO A 178 33.92 -9.26 -16.48
C PRO A 178 33.85 -10.57 -15.69
N SER A 179 32.89 -10.68 -14.78
CA SER A 179 32.72 -11.86 -13.95
C SER A 179 31.25 -12.26 -13.82
N THR A 180 31.00 -13.54 -13.61
CA THR A 180 29.66 -14.05 -13.31
C THR A 180 29.54 -14.23 -11.81
N LEU A 181 28.84 -13.32 -11.14
CA LEU A 181 28.67 -13.33 -9.68
C LEU A 181 27.28 -13.76 -9.23
N HIS A 182 26.29 -13.64 -10.12
CA HIS A 182 24.92 -14.06 -9.86
C HIS A 182 24.65 -15.39 -10.53
N PHE A 183 24.40 -16.39 -9.70
CA PHE A 183 24.04 -17.74 -10.08
C PHE A 183 23.06 -18.29 -9.05
N LEU A 184 22.53 -19.47 -9.33
CA LEU A 184 21.49 -20.13 -8.58
C LEU A 184 21.95 -21.55 -8.25
N ILE A 185 21.81 -21.96 -6.99
CA ILE A 185 22.11 -23.30 -6.51
C ILE A 185 20.79 -23.99 -6.14
N LEU A 186 20.59 -25.21 -6.63
CA LEU A 186 19.35 -25.97 -6.49
C LEU A 186 19.59 -27.32 -5.83
N LYS A 187 18.71 -27.69 -4.90
CA LYS A 187 18.62 -29.04 -4.30
C LYS A 187 17.31 -29.70 -4.71
N ASN A 188 17.39 -30.89 -5.29
CA ASN A 188 16.25 -31.72 -5.69
C ASN A 188 15.31 -31.08 -6.74
N PHE A 189 15.91 -30.50 -7.79
CA PHE A 189 15.24 -30.02 -9.00
C PHE A 189 15.78 -30.73 -10.24
N SER A 190 14.97 -30.86 -11.29
CA SER A 190 15.36 -31.61 -12.50
C SER A 190 16.12 -30.76 -13.52
N SER A 191 15.71 -29.52 -13.74
CA SER A 191 16.26 -28.64 -14.78
C SER A 191 15.90 -27.17 -14.57
N GLY A 192 16.69 -26.30 -15.20
CA GLY A 192 16.37 -24.90 -15.36
C GLY A 192 17.33 -24.18 -16.30
N ASP A 193 16.96 -22.96 -16.69
CA ASP A 193 17.70 -22.09 -17.61
C ASP A 193 18.08 -20.77 -16.91
N ALA A 194 19.25 -20.21 -17.24
CA ALA A 194 19.72 -18.93 -16.70
C ALA A 194 20.10 -17.96 -17.83
N ASN A 195 19.53 -16.76 -17.82
CA ASN A 195 19.79 -15.74 -18.84
C ASN A 195 20.20 -14.40 -18.22
N SER A 196 21.35 -13.86 -18.63
CA SER A 196 21.78 -12.50 -18.27
C SER A 196 20.98 -11.49 -19.09
N ILE A 197 20.48 -10.45 -18.44
CA ILE A 197 19.66 -9.43 -19.07
C ILE A 197 20.42 -8.11 -19.04
N ASN A 198 20.74 -7.60 -20.22
CA ASN A 198 21.36 -6.27 -20.38
C ASN A 198 20.33 -5.15 -20.23
N ALA A 199 19.70 -5.11 -19.05
CA ALA A 199 18.76 -4.10 -18.62
C ALA A 199 19.38 -3.25 -17.50
N LEU A 200 18.73 -2.12 -17.19
CA LEU A 200 19.06 -1.23 -16.08
C LEU A 200 20.36 -0.41 -16.25
N SER A 201 20.71 0.38 -15.23
CA SER A 201 21.84 1.34 -15.23
C SER A 201 22.98 0.96 -14.27
N SER A 202 23.03 -0.29 -13.79
CA SER A 202 24.11 -0.77 -12.91
C SER A 202 25.30 -1.35 -13.68
N ASP A 203 26.41 -1.48 -12.99
CA ASP A 203 27.58 -2.34 -13.26
C ASP A 203 27.25 -3.85 -13.25
N HIS A 204 26.18 -4.23 -12.58
CA HIS A 204 25.61 -5.58 -12.63
C HIS A 204 24.48 -5.68 -13.66
N ASN A 205 24.41 -6.80 -14.38
CA ASN A 205 23.26 -7.20 -15.17
C ASN A 205 22.37 -8.11 -14.32
N PRO A 206 21.04 -7.88 -14.32
CA PRO A 206 20.07 -8.86 -13.83
C PRO A 206 20.23 -10.23 -14.49
N VAL A 207 19.84 -11.27 -13.77
CA VAL A 207 19.70 -12.62 -14.31
C VAL A 207 18.25 -13.06 -14.18
N SER A 208 17.74 -13.80 -15.14
CA SER A 208 16.46 -14.51 -15.04
C SER A 208 16.72 -16.00 -15.01
N PHE A 209 16.13 -16.70 -14.04
CA PHE A 209 16.28 -18.14 -13.86
C PHE A 209 14.93 -18.85 -14.02
N GLU A 210 14.76 -19.65 -15.06
CA GLU A 210 13.55 -20.43 -15.29
C GLU A 210 13.76 -21.83 -14.73
N ILE A 211 12.95 -22.26 -13.75
CA ILE A 211 13.08 -23.57 -13.10
C ILE A 211 11.80 -24.34 -13.35
N ASP A 212 11.92 -25.61 -13.72
CA ASP A 212 10.76 -26.47 -13.90
C ASP A 212 10.23 -26.95 -12.54
N ILE A 213 8.98 -26.61 -12.26
CA ILE A 213 8.25 -27.05 -11.06
C ILE A 213 7.09 -27.91 -11.56
N ASN A 214 7.04 -29.18 -11.12
CA ASN A 214 6.00 -30.16 -11.49
C ASN A 214 4.63 -29.86 -10.86
N VAL A 215 4.16 -28.60 -10.88
CA VAL A 215 2.91 -28.16 -10.25
C VAL A 215 2.08 -27.29 -11.20
N ASN A 216 0.81 -27.64 -11.35
CA ASN A 216 -0.15 -26.86 -12.11
C ASN A 216 -0.73 -25.70 -11.30
N LEU A 217 0.05 -24.62 -11.13
CA LEU A 217 -0.48 -23.38 -10.55
C LEU A 217 -1.57 -22.75 -11.45
N PRO A 218 -2.76 -22.39 -10.93
CA PRO A 218 -3.77 -21.70 -11.72
C PRO A 218 -3.22 -20.37 -12.26
N ALA A 219 -3.71 -19.89 -13.40
CA ALA A 219 -3.38 -18.57 -13.89
C ALA A 219 -4.05 -17.51 -12.99
N ILE A 220 -3.35 -17.05 -11.96
CA ILE A 220 -3.95 -16.16 -10.96
C ILE A 220 -4.03 -14.74 -11.54
N SER A 221 -5.20 -14.42 -12.07
CA SER A 221 -5.58 -13.06 -12.39
C SER A 221 -6.34 -12.44 -11.21
N ARG A 222 -6.00 -11.20 -10.84
CA ARG A 222 -6.80 -10.46 -9.86
C ARG A 222 -8.14 -10.10 -10.50
N ILE A 223 -9.15 -10.89 -10.15
CA ILE A 223 -10.54 -10.58 -10.40
C ILE A 223 -10.99 -9.64 -9.29
N ILE A 224 -11.19 -8.35 -9.60
CA ILE A 224 -12.03 -7.53 -8.73
C ILE A 224 -13.47 -7.82 -9.11
N LYS A 225 -14.23 -8.25 -8.11
CA LYS A 225 -15.68 -8.37 -8.23
C LYS A 225 -16.25 -6.97 -8.02
N THR A 226 -16.74 -6.36 -9.08
CA THR A 226 -17.49 -5.10 -9.00
C THR A 226 -18.96 -5.42 -9.18
N THR A 227 -19.79 -4.98 -8.22
CA THR A 227 -21.24 -5.12 -8.28
C THR A 227 -21.84 -3.98 -9.08
N ASN A 228 -22.65 -4.28 -10.10
CA ASN A 228 -23.53 -3.28 -10.68
C ASN A 228 -24.72 -3.06 -9.73
N TRP A 229 -24.67 -2.00 -8.92
CA TRP A 229 -25.70 -1.71 -7.91
C TRP A 229 -27.09 -1.49 -8.49
N SER A 230 -27.21 -0.93 -9.70
CA SER A 230 -28.51 -0.74 -10.36
C SER A 230 -29.13 -2.09 -10.74
N LYS A 231 -28.33 -2.98 -11.33
CA LYS A 231 -28.77 -4.35 -11.67
C LYS A 231 -29.04 -5.18 -10.41
N PHE A 232 -28.20 -5.04 -9.39
CA PHE A 232 -28.40 -5.68 -8.09
C PHE A 232 -29.73 -5.25 -7.47
N LYS A 233 -30.00 -3.94 -7.43
CA LYS A 233 -31.26 -3.37 -6.94
C LYS A 233 -32.45 -3.91 -7.72
N GLN A 234 -32.37 -3.95 -9.05
CA GLN A 234 -33.42 -4.50 -9.91
C GLN A 234 -33.70 -5.97 -9.61
N ILE A 235 -32.66 -6.81 -9.51
CA ILE A 235 -32.84 -8.24 -9.21
C ILE A 235 -33.47 -8.42 -7.83
N ILE A 236 -32.97 -7.72 -6.82
CA ILE A 236 -33.51 -7.78 -5.46
C ILE A 236 -34.98 -7.35 -5.42
N SER A 237 -35.35 -6.26 -6.11
CA SER A 237 -36.75 -5.79 -6.17
C SER A 237 -37.68 -6.73 -6.94
N THR A 238 -37.14 -7.59 -7.80
CA THR A 238 -37.94 -8.57 -8.56
C THR A 238 -38.06 -9.91 -7.81
N CYS A 239 -37.01 -10.32 -7.09
CA CYS A 239 -36.95 -11.61 -6.40
C CYS A 239 -37.57 -11.59 -5.00
N LEU A 240 -37.70 -10.42 -4.36
CA LEU A 240 -38.34 -10.30 -3.05
C LEU A 240 -39.79 -9.82 -3.21
N PRO A 241 -40.79 -10.72 -3.09
CA PRO A 241 -42.18 -10.29 -2.94
C PRO A 241 -42.30 -9.56 -1.59
N GLY A 242 -42.91 -8.37 -1.60
CA GLY A 242 -42.96 -7.38 -0.51
C GLY A 242 -42.96 -7.91 0.93
N TYR A 243 -44.08 -7.78 1.65
CA TYR A 243 -44.15 -8.18 3.06
C TYR A 243 -44.60 -9.65 3.15
N PRO A 244 -43.71 -10.59 3.53
CA PRO A 244 -44.12 -11.98 3.73
C PRO A 244 -45.07 -12.05 4.93
N ASN A 245 -46.15 -12.82 4.79
CA ASN A 245 -47.05 -13.11 5.91
C ASN A 245 -46.36 -14.12 6.83
N ILE A 246 -45.96 -13.70 8.03
CA ILE A 246 -45.23 -14.51 9.00
C ILE A 246 -46.18 -14.85 10.14
N GLN A 247 -46.53 -16.14 10.29
CA GLN A 247 -47.44 -16.62 11.33
C GLN A 247 -46.76 -17.58 12.31
N ASN A 248 -45.67 -18.23 11.90
CA ASN A 248 -44.92 -19.17 12.72
C ASN A 248 -43.39 -19.11 12.45
N ILE A 249 -42.59 -19.82 13.28
CA ILE A 249 -41.12 -19.85 13.18
C ILE A 249 -40.64 -20.42 11.83
N LYS A 250 -41.36 -21.40 11.28
CA LYS A 250 -41.03 -22.01 9.98
C LYS A 250 -41.15 -21.00 8.83
N ASP A 251 -42.13 -20.09 8.91
CA ASP A 251 -42.29 -18.99 7.95
C ASP A 251 -41.11 -18.01 8.01
N ILE A 252 -40.53 -17.81 9.20
CA ILE A 252 -39.32 -16.98 9.39
C ILE A 252 -38.13 -17.64 8.70
N ASP A 253 -37.89 -18.93 8.94
CA ASP A 253 -36.78 -19.66 8.32
C ASP A 253 -36.91 -19.72 6.79
N GLU A 254 -38.14 -19.86 6.28
CA GLU A 254 -38.42 -19.83 4.85
C GLU A 254 -38.17 -18.44 4.25
N ALA A 255 -38.56 -17.36 4.95
CA ALA A 255 -38.29 -15.98 4.53
C ALA A 255 -36.79 -15.67 4.52
N ILE A 256 -36.03 -16.13 5.53
CA ILE A 256 -34.57 -16.00 5.59
C ILE A 256 -33.92 -16.76 4.43
N THR A 257 -34.40 -17.96 4.13
CA THR A 257 -33.88 -18.78 3.03
C THR A 257 -34.13 -18.11 1.68
N LYS A 258 -35.34 -17.59 1.46
CA LYS A 258 -35.70 -16.82 0.24
C LYS A 258 -34.85 -15.57 0.10
N LEU A 259 -34.62 -14.83 1.20
CA LEU A 259 -33.77 -13.65 1.21
C LEU A 259 -32.31 -14.00 0.86
N ASN A 260 -31.76 -15.03 1.49
CA ASN A 260 -30.39 -15.49 1.23
C ASN A 260 -30.23 -15.93 -0.23
N ASN A 261 -31.18 -16.69 -0.77
CA ASN A 261 -31.15 -17.12 -2.18
C ASN A 261 -31.28 -15.94 -3.15
N ALA A 262 -32.13 -14.95 -2.84
CA ALA A 262 -32.26 -13.73 -3.64
C ALA A 262 -30.95 -12.91 -3.62
N ILE A 263 -30.33 -12.75 -2.45
CA ILE A 263 -29.04 -12.06 -2.31
C ILE A 263 -27.94 -12.80 -3.07
N LEU A 264 -27.81 -14.12 -2.92
CA LEU A 264 -26.81 -14.92 -3.62
C LEU A 264 -27.00 -14.85 -5.14
N THR A 265 -28.25 -14.92 -5.62
CA THR A 265 -28.59 -14.81 -7.04
C THR A 265 -28.26 -13.41 -7.57
N ALA A 266 -28.67 -12.36 -6.87
CA ALA A 266 -28.38 -10.98 -7.22
C ALA A 266 -26.87 -10.70 -7.23
N ILE A 267 -26.15 -11.23 -6.25
CA ILE A 267 -24.69 -11.19 -6.18
C ILE A 267 -24.10 -11.82 -7.44
N ASN A 268 -24.45 -13.08 -7.76
CA ASN A 268 -23.86 -13.81 -8.87
C ASN A 268 -24.14 -13.14 -10.22
N LEU A 269 -25.35 -12.62 -10.42
CA LEU A 269 -25.78 -12.01 -11.70
C LEU A 269 -25.40 -10.53 -11.87
N ALA A 270 -25.21 -9.79 -10.76
CA ALA A 270 -24.76 -8.41 -10.78
C ALA A 270 -23.23 -8.28 -10.66
N PHE A 271 -22.53 -9.36 -10.30
CA PHE A 271 -21.09 -9.42 -10.31
C PHE A 271 -20.53 -9.39 -11.72
N ARG A 272 -19.62 -8.46 -11.96
CA ARG A 272 -18.70 -8.53 -13.08
C ARG A 272 -17.30 -8.76 -12.56
N SER A 273 -16.66 -9.80 -13.07
CA SER A 273 -15.24 -10.02 -12.89
C SER A 273 -14.49 -9.11 -13.85
N LYS A 274 -13.84 -8.07 -13.32
CA LYS A 274 -12.90 -7.28 -14.12
C LYS A 274 -11.50 -7.79 -13.89
N LEU A 275 -10.85 -8.23 -14.96
CA LEU A 275 -9.42 -8.49 -14.97
C LEU A 275 -8.70 -7.16 -14.77
N ILE A 276 -8.05 -6.98 -13.62
CA ILE A 276 -7.18 -5.83 -13.46
C ILE A 276 -5.79 -6.24 -13.93
N ASN A 277 -5.46 -5.83 -15.15
CA ASN A 277 -4.06 -5.57 -15.47
C ASN A 277 -3.63 -4.45 -14.53
N GLY A 278 -2.62 -4.70 -13.70
CA GLY A 278 -2.05 -3.64 -12.86
C GLY A 278 -1.81 -2.39 -13.70
N ASN A 279 -2.07 -1.21 -13.13
CA ASN A 279 -1.68 0.05 -13.77
C ASN A 279 -0.15 0.14 -13.74
N TYR A 280 0.52 -0.65 -14.57
CA TYR A 280 1.95 -0.55 -14.77
C TYR A 280 2.22 0.80 -15.43
N ARG A 281 3.23 1.49 -14.91
CA ARG A 281 3.67 2.77 -15.43
C ARG A 281 4.02 2.65 -16.92
N LYS A 282 3.15 3.13 -17.80
CA LYS A 282 3.39 3.13 -19.25
C LYS A 282 4.19 4.37 -19.63
N LEU A 283 5.51 4.22 -19.72
CA LEU A 283 6.37 5.30 -20.22
C LEU A 283 6.05 5.62 -21.69
N PRO A 284 6.02 6.91 -22.08
CA PRO A 284 5.84 7.36 -23.46
C PRO A 284 6.80 6.68 -24.47
N PRO A 285 6.36 6.43 -25.73
CA PRO A 285 7.13 5.72 -26.76
C PRO A 285 8.54 6.30 -26.99
N ASN A 286 8.70 7.62 -26.96
CA ASN A 286 9.98 8.30 -27.12
C ASN A 286 11.00 7.92 -26.01
N ILE A 287 10.57 7.88 -24.75
CA ILE A 287 11.41 7.45 -23.62
C ILE A 287 11.78 5.97 -23.78
N VAL A 288 10.86 5.13 -24.25
CA VAL A 288 11.14 3.71 -24.55
C VAL A 288 12.23 3.56 -25.59
N LYS A 289 12.12 4.26 -26.72
CA LYS A 289 13.12 4.23 -27.80
C LYS A 289 14.51 4.61 -27.28
N LYS A 290 14.60 5.63 -26.41
CA LYS A 290 15.87 6.03 -25.77
C LYS A 290 16.41 4.97 -24.79
N ILE A 291 15.54 4.32 -24.04
CA ILE A 291 15.91 3.18 -23.18
C ILE A 291 16.50 2.06 -24.02
N THR A 292 15.86 1.70 -25.13
CA THR A 292 16.35 0.67 -26.06
C THR A 292 17.70 1.06 -26.65
N LEU A 293 17.85 2.29 -27.15
CA LEU A 293 19.12 2.79 -27.69
C LEU A 293 20.23 2.78 -26.64
N ARG A 294 19.95 3.22 -25.41
CA ARG A 294 20.90 3.16 -24.29
C ARG A 294 21.35 1.72 -24.03
N ASN A 295 20.43 0.76 -24.00
CA ASN A 295 20.75 -0.66 -23.78
C ASN A 295 21.62 -1.22 -24.91
N GLN A 296 21.33 -0.88 -26.17
CA GLN A 296 22.17 -1.26 -27.32
C GLN A 296 23.59 -0.72 -27.20
N ILE A 297 23.75 0.56 -26.82
CA ILE A 297 25.06 1.19 -26.62
C ILE A 297 25.81 0.56 -25.44
N ARG A 298 25.10 0.21 -24.36
CA ARG A 298 25.69 -0.55 -23.24
C ARG A 298 26.19 -1.92 -23.68
N LYS A 299 25.41 -2.64 -24.50
CA LYS A 299 25.83 -3.94 -25.06
C LYS A 299 27.11 -3.79 -25.88
N ARG A 300 27.17 -2.79 -26.76
CA ARG A 300 28.40 -2.47 -27.53
C ARG A 300 29.57 -2.14 -26.62
N ARG A 301 29.37 -1.37 -25.52
CA ARG A 301 30.42 -1.12 -24.52
C ARG A 301 30.91 -2.42 -23.88
N GLN A 302 30.01 -3.33 -23.51
CA GLN A 302 30.39 -4.60 -22.86
C GLN A 302 31.17 -5.54 -23.81
N GLN A 303 30.97 -5.41 -25.12
CA GLN A 303 31.71 -6.18 -26.14
C GLN A 303 33.06 -5.55 -26.51
N THR A 304 33.10 -4.23 -26.66
CA THR A 304 34.27 -3.50 -27.21
C THR A 304 35.15 -2.84 -26.17
N TYR A 305 34.64 -2.66 -24.94
CA TYR A 305 35.25 -1.89 -23.86
C TYR A 305 35.58 -0.42 -24.19
N ASP A 306 35.11 0.12 -25.32
CA ASP A 306 35.39 1.50 -25.74
C ASP A 306 34.75 2.55 -24.77
N PRO A 307 35.55 3.45 -24.17
CA PRO A 307 35.07 4.52 -23.29
C PRO A 307 34.07 5.49 -23.94
N ARG A 308 34.06 5.64 -25.27
CA ARG A 308 33.09 6.48 -25.99
C ARG A 308 31.66 5.97 -25.81
N TYR A 309 31.44 4.66 -25.89
CA TYR A 309 30.11 4.08 -25.63
C TYR A 309 29.67 4.29 -24.17
N ARG A 310 30.60 4.28 -23.21
CA ARG A 310 30.30 4.63 -21.80
C ARG A 310 29.80 6.06 -21.67
N ARG A 311 30.49 7.04 -22.24
CA ARG A 311 30.08 8.46 -22.20
C ARG A 311 28.68 8.64 -22.81
N THR A 312 28.44 8.02 -23.96
CA THR A 312 27.14 8.10 -24.64
C THR A 312 26.01 7.43 -23.83
N ALA A 313 26.25 6.25 -23.25
CA ALA A 313 25.28 5.56 -22.39
C ALA A 313 24.95 6.36 -21.13
N ASN A 314 25.95 7.01 -20.51
CA ASN A 314 25.74 7.89 -19.35
C ASN A 314 24.93 9.14 -19.71
N ARG A 315 25.23 9.77 -20.85
CA ARG A 315 24.46 10.92 -21.37
C ARG A 315 22.99 10.54 -21.59
N LEU A 316 22.73 9.43 -22.27
CA LEU A 316 21.37 8.92 -22.48
C LEU A 316 20.68 8.57 -21.16
N THR A 317 21.41 7.99 -20.20
CA THR A 317 20.86 7.69 -18.86
C THR A 317 20.38 8.95 -18.15
N ASN A 318 21.18 10.02 -18.16
CA ASN A 318 20.81 11.30 -17.56
C ASN A 318 19.65 11.98 -18.30
N GLN A 319 19.61 11.89 -19.62
CA GLN A 319 18.50 12.39 -20.43
C GLN A 319 17.19 11.64 -20.12
N ILE A 320 17.22 10.29 -20.13
CA ILE A 320 16.08 9.45 -19.78
C ILE A 320 15.57 9.79 -18.37
N ARG A 321 16.47 9.97 -17.39
CA ARG A 321 16.09 10.36 -16.02
C ARG A 321 15.40 11.73 -15.94
N ARG A 322 15.80 12.69 -16.78
CA ARG A 322 15.13 14.00 -16.86
C ARG A 322 13.73 13.84 -17.48
N GLU A 323 13.63 13.21 -18.64
CA GLU A 323 12.35 13.02 -19.34
C GLU A 323 11.32 12.21 -18.53
N ILE A 324 11.77 11.18 -17.80
CA ILE A 324 10.94 10.41 -16.87
C ILE A 324 10.40 11.29 -15.75
N ARG A 325 11.23 12.20 -15.22
CA ARG A 325 10.84 13.13 -14.15
C ARG A 325 9.83 14.15 -14.66
N ASP A 326 10.08 14.72 -15.84
CA ASP A 326 9.19 15.72 -16.43
C ASP A 326 7.82 15.09 -16.77
N TYR A 327 7.83 13.88 -17.32
CA TYR A 327 6.62 13.09 -17.56
C TYR A 327 5.84 12.80 -16.26
N ASP A 328 6.53 12.47 -15.17
CA ASP A 328 5.88 12.25 -13.87
C ASP A 328 5.25 13.54 -13.34
N GLN A 329 5.95 14.69 -13.44
CA GLN A 329 5.39 15.97 -13.00
C GLN A 329 4.12 16.32 -13.77
N GLU A 330 4.13 16.12 -15.08
CA GLU A 330 2.98 16.39 -15.94
C GLU A 330 1.83 15.43 -15.65
N SER A 331 2.13 14.16 -15.39
CA SER A 331 1.13 13.17 -14.99
C SER A 331 0.48 13.51 -13.65
N TRP A 332 1.28 13.97 -12.68
CA TRP A 332 0.77 14.47 -11.39
C TRP A 332 -0.11 15.71 -11.57
N LYS A 333 0.33 16.67 -12.39
CA LYS A 333 -0.42 17.89 -12.69
C LYS A 333 -1.78 17.56 -13.29
N LYS A 334 -1.81 16.72 -14.33
CA LYS A 334 -3.05 16.27 -14.98
C LYS A 334 -3.99 15.53 -14.02
N TRP A 335 -3.44 14.61 -13.22
CA TRP A 335 -4.24 13.89 -12.23
C TRP A 335 -4.84 14.83 -11.19
N LEU A 336 -4.06 15.77 -10.66
CA LEU A 336 -4.54 16.75 -9.68
C LEU A 336 -5.56 17.72 -10.27
N MET A 337 -5.39 18.14 -11.53
CA MET A 337 -6.34 18.99 -12.24
C MET A 337 -7.64 18.25 -12.58
N SER A 338 -7.61 16.93 -12.74
CA SER A 338 -8.82 16.12 -12.95
C SER A 338 -9.66 15.89 -11.71
N LEU A 339 -9.19 16.30 -10.51
CA LEU A 339 -9.98 16.14 -9.29
C LEU A 339 -11.09 17.20 -9.23
N ASN A 340 -12.33 16.75 -9.14
CA ASN A 340 -13.52 17.58 -9.00
C ASN A 340 -14.20 17.30 -7.64
N GLN A 341 -14.93 18.29 -7.13
CA GLN A 341 -15.76 18.20 -5.94
C GLN A 341 -17.14 17.60 -6.23
N GLU A 342 -17.63 17.73 -7.47
CA GLU A 342 -18.92 17.18 -7.91
C GLU A 342 -18.87 15.66 -8.12
N ASP A 343 -17.71 15.14 -8.50
CA ASP A 343 -17.45 13.71 -8.48
C ASP A 343 -16.73 13.34 -7.16
N ASN A 344 -16.94 12.13 -6.67
CA ASN A 344 -16.28 11.67 -5.43
C ASN A 344 -14.74 11.57 -5.55
N SER A 345 -14.11 12.13 -6.59
CA SER A 345 -12.68 12.00 -6.89
C SER A 345 -11.80 12.66 -5.82
N ILE A 346 -12.15 13.86 -5.33
CA ILE A 346 -11.43 14.52 -4.23
C ILE A 346 -11.50 13.66 -2.97
N TYR A 347 -12.67 13.11 -2.64
CA TYR A 347 -12.84 12.23 -1.48
C TYR A 347 -11.99 10.96 -1.63
N ILE A 348 -12.00 10.32 -2.80
CA ILE A 348 -11.21 9.12 -3.07
C ILE A 348 -9.70 9.43 -2.99
N ALA A 349 -9.27 10.55 -3.57
CA ALA A 349 -7.87 11.01 -3.52
C ALA A 349 -7.44 11.27 -2.07
N ALA A 350 -8.24 12.02 -1.32
CA ALA A 350 -8.01 12.25 0.10
C ALA A 350 -7.95 10.92 0.87
N ARG A 351 -8.86 9.98 0.63
CA ARG A 351 -8.85 8.66 1.29
C ARG A 351 -7.59 7.87 0.96
N LYS A 352 -7.08 7.91 -0.28
CA LYS A 352 -5.81 7.26 -0.68
C LYS A 352 -4.63 7.79 0.14
N PHE A 353 -4.56 9.10 0.37
CA PHE A 353 -3.52 9.70 1.22
C PHE A 353 -3.71 9.46 2.72
N SER A 354 -4.92 9.13 3.16
CA SER A 354 -5.27 8.90 4.57
C SER A 354 -5.09 7.46 5.04
N ARG A 355 -4.73 6.50 4.18
CA ARG A 355 -4.60 5.10 4.56
C ARG A 355 -3.48 4.92 5.59
N LYS A 356 -3.82 4.96 6.88
CA LYS A 356 -3.15 4.12 7.88
C LYS A 356 -3.47 2.68 7.47
N TYR A 357 -2.44 1.95 7.06
CA TYR A 357 -2.58 0.52 6.85
C TYR A 357 -2.70 -0.11 8.23
N ILE A 358 -3.94 -0.32 8.68
CA ILE A 358 -4.20 -1.21 9.80
C ILE A 358 -4.07 -2.60 9.19
N GLN A 359 -2.99 -3.31 9.50
CA GLN A 359 -3.01 -4.76 9.35
C GLN A 359 -4.13 -5.21 10.28
N ILE A 360 -5.24 -5.66 9.69
CA ILE A 360 -6.20 -6.44 10.45
C ILE A 360 -5.41 -7.70 10.83
N PRO A 361 -5.12 -7.94 12.12
CA PRO A 361 -4.47 -9.17 12.51
C PRO A 361 -5.32 -10.34 12.00
N PRO A 362 -4.69 -11.45 11.59
CA PRO A 362 -5.42 -12.67 11.28
C PRO A 362 -6.33 -13.00 12.47
N ILE A 363 -7.61 -13.27 12.21
CA ILE A 363 -8.50 -13.78 13.24
C ILE A 363 -8.05 -15.22 13.48
N LEU A 364 -7.53 -15.46 14.68
CA LEU A 364 -7.20 -16.78 15.20
C LEU A 364 -8.47 -17.38 15.79
N ASP A 365 -8.68 -18.69 15.63
CA ASP A 365 -9.62 -19.41 16.49
C ASP A 365 -9.03 -19.59 17.90
N THR A 366 -9.79 -20.23 18.80
CA THR A 366 -9.35 -20.56 20.16
C THR A 366 -8.09 -21.43 20.21
N ASN A 367 -7.66 -22.00 19.08
CA ASN A 367 -6.56 -22.94 18.94
C ASN A 367 -5.38 -22.37 18.10
N GLY A 368 -5.43 -21.10 17.68
CA GLY A 368 -4.33 -20.43 16.97
C GLY A 368 -4.28 -20.64 15.44
N ASN A 369 -5.32 -21.14 14.80
CA ASN A 369 -5.33 -21.41 13.34
C ASN A 369 -5.96 -20.28 12.51
N TYR A 370 -5.47 -20.11 11.28
CA TYR A 370 -5.87 -19.04 10.35
C TYR A 370 -7.19 -19.34 9.61
N ARG A 371 -8.10 -18.36 9.51
CA ARG A 371 -9.29 -18.43 8.63
C ARG A 371 -9.23 -17.47 7.42
N PRO A 372 -9.74 -17.86 6.23
CA PRO A 372 -9.86 -16.97 5.07
C PRO A 372 -10.94 -15.88 5.28
N ILE A 373 -10.60 -14.65 4.91
CA ILE A 373 -11.50 -13.49 4.98
C ILE A 373 -12.44 -13.51 3.77
N SER A 374 -13.64 -14.06 3.94
CA SER A 374 -14.78 -13.80 3.06
C SER A 374 -15.99 -13.44 3.91
N LEU A 375 -16.60 -12.29 3.61
CA LEU A 375 -17.67 -11.61 4.34
C LEU A 375 -17.22 -10.83 5.58
N LEU A 376 -16.88 -9.55 5.39
CA LEU A 376 -17.31 -8.41 6.23
C LEU A 376 -16.54 -7.17 5.78
N SER A 377 -16.92 -6.61 4.62
CA SER A 377 -16.56 -5.23 4.32
C SER A 377 -17.58 -4.64 3.36
N ASN A 378 -18.48 -3.82 3.92
CA ASN A 378 -19.15 -2.66 3.32
C ASN A 378 -20.56 -2.53 3.91
N ILE A 379 -20.65 -2.03 5.14
CA ILE A 379 -21.84 -1.30 5.56
C ILE A 379 -21.44 0.17 5.49
N GLY A 380 -21.87 0.83 4.42
CA GLY A 380 -21.80 2.29 4.33
C GLY A 380 -22.76 2.86 5.35
N LYS A 381 -22.25 3.51 6.39
CA LYS A 381 -23.03 4.38 7.26
C LYS A 381 -23.27 5.68 6.49
N ASN A 382 -24.42 5.80 5.83
CA ASN A 382 -25.01 7.12 5.63
C ASN A 382 -25.65 7.53 6.95
N SER A 383 -25.42 8.76 7.38
CA SER A 383 -25.95 9.34 8.61
C SER A 383 -27.16 10.21 8.26
N ASP A 384 -28.30 9.90 8.85
CA ASP A 384 -29.50 10.73 8.86
C ASP A 384 -29.52 11.53 10.19
N ASP A 385 -28.56 12.45 10.35
CA ASP A 385 -28.52 13.33 11.54
C ASP A 385 -29.74 14.27 11.51
N THR A 386 -30.61 14.21 12.51
CA THR A 386 -31.80 15.05 12.64
C THR A 386 -31.65 15.99 13.83
N ALA A 387 -32.05 17.26 13.69
CA ALA A 387 -31.95 18.27 14.76
C ALA A 387 -33.31 18.93 15.02
N ILE A 388 -33.65 19.10 16.30
CA ILE A 388 -34.78 19.92 16.75
C ILE A 388 -34.23 21.26 17.22
N LEU A 389 -34.81 22.36 16.73
CA LEU A 389 -34.42 23.71 17.11
C LEU A 389 -35.59 24.41 17.78
N ALA A 390 -35.34 25.04 18.93
CA ALA A 390 -36.28 25.92 19.60
C ALA A 390 -35.59 27.24 19.96
N GLN A 391 -36.29 28.36 19.76
CA GLN A 391 -35.83 29.69 20.09
C GLN A 391 -36.87 30.39 20.97
N GLY A 392 -36.41 31.13 21.98
CA GLY A 392 -37.30 31.88 22.86
C GLY A 392 -36.53 32.85 23.76
N SER A 393 -37.27 33.80 24.35
CA SER A 393 -36.72 34.79 25.27
C SER A 393 -36.45 34.22 26.67
N THR A 394 -37.09 33.10 27.04
CA THR A 394 -36.91 32.44 28.34
C THR A 394 -36.47 30.99 28.20
N ILE A 395 -35.62 30.54 29.13
CA ILE A 395 -35.11 29.16 29.17
C ILE A 395 -36.25 28.16 29.29
N ASN A 396 -37.23 28.42 30.15
CA ASN A 396 -38.37 27.52 30.37
C ASN A 396 -39.21 27.33 29.11
N TYR A 397 -39.43 28.40 28.33
CA TYR A 397 -40.15 28.31 27.06
C TYR A 397 -39.41 27.43 26.05
N VAL A 398 -38.08 27.59 25.95
CA VAL A 398 -37.24 26.78 25.05
C VAL A 398 -37.28 25.30 25.45
N ILE A 399 -37.09 25.00 26.74
CA ILE A 399 -37.15 23.62 27.25
C ILE A 399 -38.52 23.00 27.00
N HIS A 400 -39.60 23.71 27.32
CA HIS A 400 -40.97 23.22 27.07
C HIS A 400 -41.22 22.94 25.59
N THR A 401 -40.76 23.82 24.70
CA THR A 401 -40.91 23.66 23.26
C THR A 401 -40.10 22.47 22.74
N LEU A 402 -38.87 22.28 23.22
CA LEU A 402 -38.05 21.12 22.90
C LEU A 402 -38.69 19.83 23.38
N GLN A 403 -39.17 19.79 24.62
CA GLN A 403 -39.84 18.60 25.17
C GLN A 403 -41.08 18.24 24.37
N LYS A 404 -41.90 19.22 23.99
CA LYS A 404 -43.05 18.99 23.10
C LYS A 404 -42.62 18.40 21.76
N GLY A 405 -41.49 18.86 21.21
CA GLY A 405 -40.90 18.30 19.99
C GLY A 405 -40.45 16.85 20.17
N LEU A 406 -39.74 16.54 21.26
CA LEU A 406 -39.30 15.19 21.60
C LEU A 406 -40.50 14.24 21.75
N ASN A 407 -41.54 14.63 22.48
CA ASN A 407 -42.75 13.83 22.66
C ASN A 407 -43.45 13.50 21.33
N ASN A 408 -43.46 14.45 20.38
CA ASN A 408 -44.03 14.21 19.05
C ASN A 408 -43.19 13.23 18.23
N ILE A 409 -41.85 13.32 18.30
CA ILE A 409 -40.95 12.38 17.63
C ILE A 409 -41.07 11.01 18.25
N GLU A 410 -41.12 10.92 19.57
CA GLU A 410 -41.33 9.68 20.30
C GLU A 410 -42.62 8.98 19.86
N LYS A 411 -43.74 9.73 19.82
CA LYS A 411 -45.01 9.21 19.30
C LYS A 411 -44.91 8.72 17.86
N TRP A 412 -44.22 9.46 16.98
CA TRP A 412 -44.01 9.07 15.60
C TRP A 412 -43.15 7.80 15.48
N CYS A 413 -42.02 7.75 16.19
CA CYS A 413 -41.12 6.60 16.22
C CYS A 413 -41.82 5.35 16.75
N THR A 414 -42.63 5.48 17.80
CA THR A 414 -43.44 4.38 18.33
C THR A 414 -44.48 3.90 17.32
N LEU A 415 -45.17 4.81 16.62
CA LEU A 415 -46.14 4.47 15.57
C LEU A 415 -45.48 3.67 14.43
N TRP A 416 -44.30 4.11 13.98
CA TRP A 416 -43.57 3.52 12.86
C TRP A 416 -42.55 2.45 13.26
N ARG A 417 -42.49 2.11 14.56
CA ARG A 417 -41.55 1.14 15.14
C ARG A 417 -40.08 1.42 14.79
N VAL A 418 -39.69 2.69 14.78
CA VAL A 418 -38.32 3.15 14.54
C VAL A 418 -37.60 3.26 15.88
N ALA A 419 -36.55 2.46 16.07
CA ALA A 419 -35.70 2.54 17.26
C ALA A 419 -34.69 3.68 17.13
N ILE A 420 -34.69 4.61 18.08
CA ILE A 420 -33.68 5.67 18.21
C ILE A 420 -32.72 5.29 19.32
N ASN A 421 -31.44 5.60 19.12
CA ASN A 421 -30.42 5.46 20.15
C ASN A 421 -30.33 6.78 20.95
N THR A 422 -30.88 6.76 22.15
CA THR A 422 -30.91 7.86 23.12
C THR A 422 -29.51 8.27 23.57
N ASP A 423 -28.58 7.33 23.79
CA ASP A 423 -27.16 7.62 24.14
C ASP A 423 -26.44 8.50 23.11
N LYS A 424 -26.85 8.45 21.84
CA LYS A 424 -26.29 9.27 20.75
C LYS A 424 -27.05 10.56 20.54
N THR A 425 -28.11 10.82 21.29
CA THR A 425 -28.92 12.03 21.23
C THR A 425 -28.34 13.04 22.21
N HIS A 426 -27.93 14.20 21.69
CA HIS A 426 -27.23 15.23 22.48
C HIS A 426 -28.08 16.50 22.50
N ALA A 427 -28.17 17.17 23.66
CA ALA A 427 -28.86 18.44 23.80
C ALA A 427 -27.86 19.56 24.11
N VAL A 428 -27.92 20.68 23.38
CA VAL A 428 -27.05 21.85 23.61
C VAL A 428 -27.89 23.11 23.68
N MET A 429 -27.65 23.92 24.73
CA MET A 429 -28.34 25.19 24.95
C MET A 429 -27.44 26.37 24.58
N PHE A 430 -27.79 27.08 23.50
CA PHE A 430 -27.08 28.27 23.07
C PHE A 430 -27.61 29.52 23.79
N ARG A 431 -26.77 30.20 24.58
CA ARG A 431 -27.16 31.44 25.29
C ARG A 431 -26.02 32.43 25.42
N LYS A 432 -26.34 33.72 25.30
CA LYS A 432 -25.41 34.84 25.56
C LYS A 432 -25.20 35.00 27.09
N GLY A 433 -23.95 35.03 27.54
CA GLY A 433 -23.58 35.17 28.97
C GLY A 433 -23.46 33.85 29.75
N THR A 434 -23.08 33.95 31.02
CA THR A 434 -22.82 32.82 31.93
C THR A 434 -23.86 32.75 33.04
N SER A 435 -25.09 32.34 32.70
CA SER A 435 -26.06 31.98 33.74
C SER A 435 -25.62 30.70 34.44
N ARG A 436 -25.64 30.69 35.78
CA ARG A 436 -25.38 29.50 36.61
C ARG A 436 -26.65 28.71 36.92
N LYS A 437 -27.83 29.13 36.43
CA LYS A 437 -29.07 28.39 36.63
C LYS A 437 -28.96 27.02 35.98
N GLU A 438 -29.20 25.99 36.79
CA GLU A 438 -29.38 24.62 36.32
C GLU A 438 -30.54 24.56 35.33
N LEU A 439 -30.31 23.82 34.25
CA LEU A 439 -31.33 23.57 33.22
C LEU A 439 -32.14 22.37 33.67
N LYS A 440 -33.47 22.45 33.51
CA LYS A 440 -34.31 21.26 33.65
C LYS A 440 -33.89 20.22 32.62
N THR A 441 -33.89 18.94 33.01
CA THR A 441 -33.62 17.82 32.12
C THR A 441 -34.72 17.70 31.07
N LEU A 442 -34.35 17.15 29.91
CA LEU A 442 -35.28 16.75 28.85
C LEU A 442 -35.39 15.23 28.91
N SER A 443 -36.59 14.69 28.80
CA SER A 443 -36.80 13.24 28.74
C SER A 443 -37.05 12.80 27.29
N PHE A 444 -36.55 11.63 26.91
CA PHE A 444 -36.81 11.03 25.60
C PHE A 444 -36.82 9.51 25.71
N PHE A 445 -37.95 8.87 25.40
CA PHE A 445 -38.17 7.43 25.64
C PHE A 445 -37.87 7.01 27.10
N ASP A 446 -38.39 7.76 28.06
CA ASP A 446 -38.19 7.56 29.51
C ASP A 446 -36.73 7.65 30.00
N GLU A 447 -35.81 8.15 29.16
CA GLU A 447 -34.43 8.44 29.55
C GLU A 447 -34.15 9.95 29.61
N ASP A 448 -33.37 10.38 30.60
CA ASP A 448 -32.96 11.78 30.75
C ASP A 448 -31.79 12.12 29.83
N LEU A 449 -31.95 13.15 28.99
CA LEU A 449 -30.90 13.68 28.13
C LEU A 449 -29.98 14.63 28.89
N THR A 450 -28.68 14.50 28.64
CA THR A 450 -27.66 15.39 29.19
C THR A 450 -27.51 16.67 28.37
N TRP A 451 -27.33 17.80 29.07
CA TRP A 451 -26.99 19.08 28.45
C TRP A 451 -25.48 19.19 28.21
N ASP A 452 -25.07 19.04 26.95
CA ASP A 452 -23.68 19.10 26.56
C ASP A 452 -23.18 20.53 26.31
N LYS A 453 -21.86 20.68 26.40
CA LYS A 453 -21.16 21.94 26.09
C LYS A 453 -20.85 22.11 24.62
N GLU A 454 -20.78 21.02 23.88
CA GLU A 454 -20.56 21.02 22.45
C GLU A 454 -21.25 19.84 21.80
N VAL A 455 -21.75 20.03 20.58
CA VAL A 455 -22.32 18.96 19.76
C VAL A 455 -21.72 19.00 18.38
N LYS A 456 -21.52 17.80 17.80
CA LYS A 456 -21.08 17.66 16.42
C LYS A 456 -22.29 17.36 15.54
N TYR A 457 -22.61 18.27 14.63
CA TYR A 457 -23.72 18.14 13.70
C TYR A 457 -23.23 18.33 12.26
N LEU A 458 -23.49 17.35 11.38
CA LEU A 458 -23.02 17.35 9.98
C LEU A 458 -21.52 17.66 9.85
N GLY A 459 -20.70 17.28 10.83
CA GLY A 459 -19.25 17.54 10.83
C GLY A 459 -18.82 18.93 11.34
N LEU A 460 -19.75 19.83 11.67
CA LEU A 460 -19.50 21.08 12.40
C LEU A 460 -19.59 20.84 13.91
N ILE A 461 -18.67 21.41 14.69
CA ILE A 461 -18.75 21.36 16.16
C ILE A 461 -19.30 22.71 16.63
N LEU A 462 -20.44 22.69 17.30
CA LEU A 462 -21.11 23.85 17.87
C LEU A 462 -20.90 23.83 19.38
N ASP A 463 -20.13 24.79 19.91
CA ASP A 463 -20.04 25.02 21.36
C ASP A 463 -21.21 25.88 21.86
N ASP A 464 -21.56 25.78 23.15
CA ASP A 464 -22.69 26.48 23.80
C ASP A 464 -22.62 28.02 23.71
N LYS A 465 -21.47 28.57 23.30
CA LYS A 465 -21.24 29.99 23.04
C LYS A 465 -21.06 30.35 21.56
N LEU A 466 -21.13 29.37 20.65
CA LEU A 466 -20.90 29.55 19.22
C LEU A 466 -19.57 30.29 18.93
N THR A 467 -18.54 30.03 19.73
CA THR A 467 -17.20 30.59 19.55
C THR A 467 -16.42 29.88 18.45
N PHE A 468 -16.84 28.67 18.09
CA PHE A 468 -16.24 27.73 17.16
C PHE A 468 -14.80 27.33 17.55
N ARG A 469 -14.41 27.51 18.81
CA ARG A 469 -13.05 27.23 19.29
C ARG A 469 -12.73 25.74 19.17
N SER A 470 -13.65 24.87 19.62
CA SER A 470 -13.50 23.42 19.52
C SER A 470 -13.47 22.96 18.06
N HIS A 471 -14.30 23.53 17.20
CA HIS A 471 -14.30 23.23 15.76
C HIS A 471 -12.96 23.59 15.09
N LEU A 472 -12.43 24.78 15.36
CA LEU A 472 -11.14 25.21 14.81
C LEU A 472 -9.98 24.35 15.31
N LYS A 473 -10.01 23.92 16.58
CA LYS A 473 -9.03 22.97 17.14
C LYS A 473 -9.12 21.63 16.41
N TYR A 474 -10.31 21.05 16.30
CA TYR A 474 -10.55 19.80 15.58
C TYR A 474 -10.10 19.86 14.11
N ASN A 475 -10.45 20.93 13.38
CA ASN A 475 -10.00 21.10 12.00
C ASN A 475 -8.47 21.25 11.92
N THR A 476 -7.84 21.95 12.86
CA THR A 476 -6.38 22.10 12.92
C THR A 476 -5.68 20.77 13.14
N GLU A 477 -6.16 19.93 14.07
CA GLU A 477 -5.62 18.61 14.34
C GLU A 477 -5.81 17.66 13.14
N LYS A 478 -7.01 17.65 12.56
CA LYS A 478 -7.31 16.88 11.34
C LYS A 478 -6.45 17.32 10.16
N PHE A 479 -6.22 18.63 10.03
CA PHE A 479 -5.34 19.21 9.03
C PHE A 479 -3.88 18.78 9.23
N TRP A 480 -3.33 18.91 10.45
CA TRP A 480 -1.94 18.50 10.73
C TRP A 480 -1.72 17.00 10.56
N ALA A 481 -2.67 16.17 10.98
CA ALA A 481 -2.62 14.74 10.72
C ALA A 481 -2.50 14.46 9.21
N LYS A 482 -3.19 15.23 8.38
CA LYS A 482 -3.09 15.14 6.92
C LYS A 482 -1.77 15.68 6.38
N VAL A 483 -1.31 16.82 6.89
CA VAL A 483 -0.03 17.41 6.51
C VAL A 483 1.11 16.44 6.77
N HIS A 484 1.16 15.81 7.95
CA HIS A 484 2.22 14.85 8.30
C HIS A 484 2.31 13.68 7.30
N LEU A 485 1.17 13.21 6.78
CA LEU A 485 1.12 12.19 5.74
C LEU A 485 1.63 12.71 4.38
N LEU A 486 1.44 14.00 4.10
CA LEU A 486 1.81 14.63 2.84
C LEU A 486 3.19 15.30 2.86
N ILE A 487 3.86 15.41 4.01
CA ILE A 487 5.21 16.00 4.15
C ILE A 487 6.19 15.47 3.08
N PRO A 488 6.25 14.16 2.76
CA PRO A 488 7.14 13.65 1.70
C PRO A 488 6.87 14.25 0.31
N LEU A 489 5.62 14.69 0.06
CA LEU A 489 5.17 15.25 -1.21
C LEU A 489 5.18 16.78 -1.25
N ILE A 490 4.97 17.47 -0.13
CA ILE A 490 4.91 18.95 -0.09
C ILE A 490 6.15 19.60 0.50
N GLY A 491 6.93 18.87 1.31
CA GLY A 491 8.09 19.41 2.01
C GLY A 491 9.31 19.68 1.12
N ARG A 492 10.38 20.18 1.75
CA ARG A 492 11.62 20.61 1.06
C ARG A 492 12.33 19.54 0.25
N ARG A 493 12.23 18.27 0.67
CA ARG A 493 12.86 17.13 -0.02
C ARG A 493 11.96 16.50 -1.08
N SER A 494 10.74 17.00 -1.27
CA SER A 494 9.84 16.48 -2.27
C SER A 494 10.39 16.68 -3.68
N PRO A 495 10.29 15.67 -4.56
CA PRO A 495 10.65 15.80 -5.96
C PRO A 495 9.62 16.59 -6.77
N LEU A 496 8.47 16.97 -6.20
CA LEU A 496 7.41 17.70 -6.89
C LEU A 496 7.78 19.17 -7.13
N THR A 497 7.35 19.72 -8.27
CA THR A 497 7.46 21.16 -8.57
C THR A 497 6.61 21.99 -7.59
N LEU A 498 6.97 23.28 -7.42
CA LEU A 498 6.18 24.20 -6.59
C LEU A 498 4.72 24.26 -7.02
N GLU A 499 4.47 24.28 -8.33
CA GLU A 499 3.13 24.25 -8.91
C GLU A 499 2.32 23.04 -8.42
N ASN A 500 2.88 21.83 -8.53
CA ASN A 500 2.22 20.60 -8.09
C ASN A 500 2.00 20.56 -6.57
N LYS A 501 2.93 21.11 -5.77
CA LYS A 501 2.76 21.23 -4.32
C LYS A 501 1.63 22.19 -3.95
N LEU A 502 1.54 23.34 -4.63
CA LEU A 502 0.46 24.30 -4.43
C LEU A 502 -0.89 23.72 -4.84
N LEU A 503 -0.93 22.93 -5.93
CA LEU A 503 -2.14 22.26 -6.38
C LEU A 503 -2.59 21.19 -5.36
N LEU A 504 -1.67 20.39 -4.81
CA LEU A 504 -1.94 19.47 -3.70
C LEU A 504 -2.53 20.20 -2.49
N PHE A 505 -1.97 21.37 -2.12
CA PHE A 505 -2.51 22.18 -1.05
C PHE A 505 -3.95 22.63 -1.35
N LYS A 506 -4.18 23.21 -2.52
CA LYS A 506 -5.50 23.71 -2.95
C LYS A 506 -6.56 22.60 -2.99
N GLN A 507 -6.21 21.41 -3.47
CA GLN A 507 -7.17 20.33 -3.70
C GLN A 507 -7.37 19.39 -2.51
N VAL A 508 -6.34 19.17 -1.68
CA VAL A 508 -6.40 18.15 -0.61
C VAL A 508 -6.42 18.76 0.79
N LEU A 509 -5.65 19.81 1.02
CA LEU A 509 -5.47 20.38 2.36
C LEU A 509 -6.44 21.54 2.63
N ARG A 510 -6.61 22.45 1.67
CA ARG A 510 -7.50 23.61 1.80
C ARG A 510 -8.95 23.18 2.12
N PRO A 511 -9.55 22.16 1.49
CA PRO A 511 -10.94 21.80 1.79
C PRO A 511 -11.18 21.33 3.22
N ILE A 512 -10.18 20.68 3.86
CA ILE A 512 -10.29 20.27 5.27
C ILE A 512 -10.41 21.50 6.17
N PHE A 513 -9.66 22.54 5.83
CA PHE A 513 -9.57 23.75 6.61
C PHE A 513 -10.71 24.73 6.34
N THR A 514 -11.13 24.87 5.07
CA THR A 514 -12.22 25.77 4.66
C THR A 514 -13.60 25.13 4.78
N TYR A 515 -13.69 23.89 5.26
CA TYR A 515 -14.96 23.23 5.53
C TYR A 515 -15.81 24.10 6.47
N VAL A 516 -17.03 24.43 6.05
CA VAL A 516 -18.00 25.21 6.83
C VAL A 516 -17.50 26.63 7.20
N ALA A 517 -16.54 27.16 6.43
CA ALA A 517 -15.98 28.50 6.66
C ALA A 517 -17.00 29.64 6.60
N GLN A 518 -18.13 29.44 5.92
CA GLN A 518 -19.24 30.40 5.92
C GLN A 518 -19.86 30.59 7.31
N ILE A 519 -19.83 29.56 8.17
CA ILE A 519 -20.40 29.61 9.52
C ILE A 519 -19.33 30.05 10.52
N TRP A 520 -18.20 29.32 10.61
CA TRP A 520 -17.16 29.68 11.59
C TRP A 520 -16.39 30.96 11.20
N GLY A 521 -16.54 31.46 9.97
CA GLY A 521 -16.01 32.76 9.55
C GLY A 521 -16.59 33.96 10.31
N LEU A 522 -17.69 33.75 11.04
CA LEU A 522 -18.28 34.70 11.99
C LEU A 522 -17.60 34.70 13.36
N ALA A 523 -16.71 33.73 13.62
CA ALA A 523 -15.98 33.65 14.89
C ALA A 523 -15.13 34.90 15.15
N ALA A 524 -14.83 35.13 16.44
CA ALA A 524 -13.99 36.24 16.88
C ALA A 524 -12.67 36.32 16.10
N PHE A 525 -12.17 37.53 15.86
CA PHE A 525 -10.94 37.77 15.11
C PHE A 525 -9.74 36.96 15.65
N SER A 526 -9.62 36.84 16.98
CA SER A 526 -8.58 36.04 17.63
C SER A 526 -8.61 34.55 17.24
N ASN A 527 -9.81 33.99 17.05
CA ASN A 527 -9.98 32.60 16.59
C ASN A 527 -9.67 32.46 15.10
N ARG A 528 -10.11 33.41 14.26
CA ARG A 528 -9.80 33.43 12.82
C ARG A 528 -8.30 33.62 12.55
N LYS A 529 -7.60 34.41 13.38
CA LYS A 529 -6.14 34.62 13.30
C LYS A 529 -5.35 33.32 13.46
N LYS A 530 -5.80 32.40 14.34
CA LYS A 530 -5.15 31.08 14.49
C LYS A 530 -5.21 30.26 13.20
N ALA A 531 -6.34 30.35 12.52
CA ALA A 531 -6.58 29.72 11.23
C ALA A 531 -5.62 30.30 10.17
N GLN A 532 -5.48 31.63 10.09
CA GLN A 532 -4.53 32.29 9.19
C GLN A 532 -3.07 31.89 9.47
N ILE A 533 -2.67 31.81 10.75
CA ILE A 533 -1.31 31.38 11.14
C ILE A 533 -1.03 29.97 10.62
N LEU A 534 -2.00 29.06 10.70
CA LEU A 534 -1.88 27.70 10.19
C LEU A 534 -1.66 27.68 8.66
N GLN A 535 -2.43 28.47 7.92
CA GLN A 535 -2.26 28.63 6.47
C GLN A 535 -0.88 29.19 6.11
N ASN A 536 -0.39 30.18 6.87
CA ASN A 536 0.94 30.74 6.64
C ASN A 536 2.05 29.72 6.91
N LYS A 537 1.92 28.92 7.97
CA LYS A 537 2.89 27.86 8.30
C LYS A 537 3.00 26.84 7.16
N ILE A 538 1.88 26.38 6.60
CA ILE A 538 1.92 25.37 5.53
C ILE A 538 2.45 25.93 4.22
N LEU A 539 2.11 27.18 3.87
CA LEU A 539 2.64 27.82 2.67
C LEU A 539 4.15 27.98 2.75
N ARG A 540 4.71 28.30 3.92
CA ARG A 540 6.17 28.32 4.14
C ARG A 540 6.80 26.95 3.92
N ILE A 541 6.17 25.88 4.40
CA ILE A 541 6.64 24.50 4.16
C ILE A 541 6.65 24.17 2.65
N ILE A 542 5.62 24.59 1.92
CA ILE A 542 5.49 24.33 0.47
C ILE A 542 6.53 25.10 -0.35
N VAL A 543 6.73 26.38 -0.01
CA VAL A 543 7.66 27.30 -0.70
C VAL A 543 9.11 27.09 -0.23
N ASN A 544 9.34 26.21 0.75
CA ASN A 544 10.65 25.95 1.38
C ASN A 544 11.29 27.18 2.04
N HIS A 545 10.48 28.14 2.49
CA HIS A 545 11.01 29.27 3.27
C HIS A 545 11.37 28.78 4.67
N SER A 546 12.55 29.17 5.17
CA SER A 546 13.06 28.75 6.48
C SER A 546 12.07 29.10 7.60
N LEU A 547 11.83 28.12 8.47
CA LEU A 547 11.29 28.31 9.81
C LEU A 547 12.51 28.51 10.72
N ASN A 548 12.76 29.74 11.16
CA ASN A 548 13.40 29.89 12.46
C ASN A 548 12.30 29.53 13.46
N LEU A 549 12.38 28.30 13.98
CA LEU A 549 11.48 27.76 15.01
C LEU A 549 11.73 28.47 16.34
#